data_AF-A0A7K3BF37-F1
#
_entry.id   AF-A0A7K3BF37-F1
#
_cell.length_a   1.000
_cell.length_b   1.000
_cell.length_c   1.000
_cell.angle_alpha   90.00
_cell.angle_beta   90.00
_cell.angle_gamma   90.00
#
_symmetry.space_group_name_H-M   'P 1'
#
loop_
_entity.id
_entity.type
_entity.pdbx_description
1 polymer ?
#
loop_
_entity_poly.entity_id
_entity_poly.type
_entity_poly.pdbx_seq_one_letter_code
_entity_poly.pdbx_strand_id
1 'polypeptide(L)'
;MVRVPELWLTHRVTIEPFLGDTTYGPKWGPAVEDVPALVSAAVTMTRDRTGAQVASTAQVIAGPDIDCPAGSRLTLPDGRRTVAISVAHHTAPGLPVPESTEVMCE
;
A
#
# COMPACT_ATOMS: atom_id res chain seq x y z
N MET A 1 -6.54 19.07 6.18
CA MET A 1 -6.65 17.67 5.74
C MET A 1 -7.10 16.85 6.93
N VAL A 2 -8.21 16.14 6.83
CA VAL A 2 -8.65 15.19 7.88
C VAL A 2 -8.11 13.83 7.46
N ARG A 3 -7.46 13.09 8.36
CA ARG A 3 -6.90 11.76 8.07
C ARG A 3 -7.84 10.68 8.59
N VAL A 4 -7.73 9.46 8.06
CA VAL A 4 -8.35 8.30 8.71
C VAL A 4 -7.79 8.18 10.13
N PRO A 5 -8.64 8.13 11.17
CA PRO A 5 -8.19 7.99 12.55
C PRO A 5 -7.32 6.74 12.75
N GLU A 6 -6.17 6.89 13.39
CA GLU A 6 -5.25 5.78 13.65
C GLU A 6 -5.87 4.67 14.49
N LEU A 7 -6.88 4.99 15.32
CA LEU A 7 -7.63 4.00 16.11
C LEU A 7 -8.31 2.93 15.24
N TRP A 8 -8.63 3.26 13.98
CA TRP A 8 -9.23 2.32 13.02
C TRP A 8 -8.18 1.58 12.16
N LEU A 9 -6.93 2.05 12.19
CA LEU A 9 -5.77 1.44 11.53
C LEU A 9 -5.04 0.53 12.50
N THR A 10 -5.73 -0.54 12.93
CA THR A 10 -5.29 -1.42 14.03
C THR A 10 -4.07 -2.29 13.68
N HIS A 11 -3.72 -2.38 12.40
CA HIS A 11 -2.58 -3.18 11.94
C HIS A 11 -1.32 -2.33 11.80
N ARG A 12 -0.17 -3.01 11.83
CA ARG A 12 1.14 -2.43 11.55
C ARG A 12 1.76 -3.15 10.35
N VAL A 13 2.18 -2.38 9.36
CA VAL A 13 2.88 -2.89 8.18
C VAL A 13 4.25 -2.23 8.06
N THR A 14 5.16 -2.91 7.38
CA THR A 14 6.45 -2.32 6.97
C THR A 14 6.41 -2.08 5.48
N ILE A 15 6.85 -0.90 5.04
CA ILE A 15 6.88 -0.50 3.62
C ILE A 15 8.32 -0.24 3.20
N GLU A 16 8.78 -0.92 2.16
CA GLU A 16 10.03 -0.60 1.47
C GLU A 16 9.67 0.03 0.11
N PRO A 17 9.80 1.37 -0.04
CA PRO A 17 9.34 2.09 -1.23
C PRO A 17 10.11 1.65 -2.48
N PHE A 18 9.42 1.43 -3.59
CA PHE A 18 10.09 1.08 -4.84
C PHE A 18 10.83 2.27 -5.45
N LEU A 19 12.13 2.09 -5.70
CA LEU A 19 13.01 3.13 -6.26
C LEU A 19 13.25 2.97 -7.77
N GLY A 20 12.68 1.94 -8.39
CA GLY A 20 12.86 1.63 -9.80
C GLY A 20 13.63 0.33 -10.06
N ASP A 21 13.70 -0.03 -11.34
CA ASP A 21 14.42 -1.20 -11.81
C ASP A 21 15.90 -0.87 -12.09
N THR A 22 16.80 -1.77 -11.70
CA THR A 22 18.23 -1.72 -12.01
C THR A 22 18.62 -2.89 -12.91
N THR A 23 19.85 -2.91 -13.42
CA THR A 23 20.38 -4.05 -14.19
C THR A 23 20.30 -5.38 -13.42
N TYR A 24 20.29 -5.34 -12.09
CA TYR A 24 20.24 -6.51 -11.22
C TYR A 24 18.83 -6.79 -10.69
N GLY A 25 17.82 -6.08 -11.18
CA GLY A 25 16.43 -6.20 -10.75
C GLY A 25 15.92 -4.98 -9.96
N PRO A 26 14.70 -5.10 -9.39
CA PRO A 26 14.06 -4.03 -8.63
C PRO A 26 14.88 -3.59 -7.42
N LYS A 27 14.88 -2.29 -7.15
CA LYS A 27 15.52 -1.68 -5.99
C LYS A 27 14.47 -1.04 -5.10
N TRP A 28 14.65 -1.19 -3.80
CA TRP A 28 13.79 -0.58 -2.78
C TRP A 28 14.57 0.38 -1.88
N GLY A 29 13.85 1.34 -1.31
CA GLY A 29 14.35 2.31 -0.36
C GLY A 29 14.41 1.75 1.06
N PRO A 30 14.79 2.60 2.04
CA PRO A 30 14.79 2.20 3.45
C PRO A 30 13.38 1.80 3.90
N ALA A 31 13.32 0.78 4.75
CA ALA A 31 12.07 0.32 5.33
C ALA A 31 11.47 1.38 6.27
N VAL A 32 10.19 1.68 6.06
CA VAL A 32 9.36 2.45 6.99
C VAL A 32 8.55 1.43 7.80
N GLU A 33 8.94 1.26 9.06
CA GLU A 33 8.34 0.29 9.98
C GLU A 33 7.10 0.88 10.68
N ASP A 34 6.29 -0.01 11.29
CA ASP A 34 5.15 0.32 12.14
C ASP A 34 4.09 1.27 11.53
N VAL A 35 3.96 1.26 10.20
CA VAL A 35 2.97 2.08 9.48
C VAL A 35 1.56 1.65 9.89
N PRO A 36 0.72 2.55 10.46
CA PRO A 36 -0.67 2.25 10.78
C PRO A 36 -1.43 1.92 9.51
N ALA A 37 -2.11 0.77 9.50
CA ALA A 37 -2.95 0.36 8.38
C ALA A 37 -4.18 -0.44 8.81
N LEU A 38 -5.16 -0.52 7.91
CA LEU A 38 -6.16 -1.57 7.89
C LEU A 38 -5.78 -2.55 6.79
N VAL A 39 -5.63 -3.83 7.14
CA VAL A 39 -5.29 -4.89 6.18
C VAL A 39 -6.49 -5.81 6.03
N SER A 40 -6.90 -6.05 4.80
CA SER A 40 -7.96 -6.98 4.43
C SER A 40 -7.36 -8.07 3.53
N ALA A 41 -7.35 -9.31 4.00
CA ALA A 41 -6.91 -10.46 3.20
C ALA A 41 -8.09 -11.00 2.39
N ALA A 42 -8.32 -10.44 1.21
CA ALA A 42 -9.35 -10.87 0.27
C ALA A 42 -8.75 -11.04 -1.12
N VAL A 43 -9.07 -12.16 -1.77
CA VAL A 43 -8.62 -12.42 -3.14
C VAL A 43 -9.52 -11.68 -4.13
N THR A 44 -8.96 -10.75 -4.90
CA THR A 44 -9.65 -10.01 -5.97
C THR A 44 -8.80 -9.93 -7.23
N MET A 45 -9.42 -9.71 -8.39
CA MET A 45 -8.68 -9.51 -9.64
C MET A 45 -8.44 -8.00 -9.86
N THR A 46 -7.18 -7.58 -9.89
CA THR A 46 -6.78 -6.19 -10.14
C THR A 46 -5.94 -6.10 -11.43
N ARG A 47 -5.60 -4.87 -11.86
CA ARG A 47 -4.67 -4.64 -12.98
C ARG A 47 -3.33 -4.16 -12.44
N ASP A 48 -2.26 -4.74 -12.96
CA ASP A 48 -0.91 -4.32 -12.66
C ASP A 48 -0.47 -3.09 -13.47
N ARG A 49 0.77 -2.63 -13.26
CA ARG A 49 1.36 -1.49 -13.96
C ARG A 49 1.42 -1.65 -15.49
N THR A 50 1.42 -2.89 -15.99
CA THR A 50 1.47 -3.22 -17.43
C THR A 50 0.07 -3.32 -18.04
N GLY A 51 -0.97 -3.30 -17.20
CA GLY A 51 -2.36 -3.48 -17.58
C GLY A 51 -2.83 -4.94 -17.56
N ALA A 52 -1.97 -5.89 -17.17
CA ALA A 52 -2.32 -7.30 -17.06
C ALA A 52 -3.20 -7.55 -15.83
N GLN A 53 -4.11 -8.53 -15.92
CA GLN A 53 -4.98 -8.90 -14.81
C GLN A 53 -4.22 -9.85 -13.86
N VAL A 54 -4.12 -9.47 -12.59
CA VAL A 54 -3.36 -10.20 -11.56
C VAL A 54 -4.24 -10.39 -10.34
N ALA A 55 -4.12 -11.55 -9.68
CA ALA A 55 -4.77 -11.78 -8.41
C ALA A 55 -4.09 -10.92 -7.33
N SER A 56 -4.88 -10.14 -6.60
CA SER A 56 -4.49 -9.48 -5.37
C SER A 56 -4.97 -10.31 -4.21
N THR A 57 -4.10 -10.70 -3.29
CA THR A 57 -4.46 -11.47 -2.09
C THR A 57 -4.63 -10.62 -0.83
N ALA A 58 -4.27 -9.33 -0.89
CA ALA A 58 -4.46 -8.40 0.22
C ALA A 58 -4.68 -6.95 -0.24
N GLN A 59 -5.47 -6.22 0.54
CA GLN A 59 -5.73 -4.79 0.42
C GLN A 59 -5.26 -4.08 1.69
N VAL A 60 -4.55 -2.97 1.52
CA VAL A 60 -4.03 -2.15 2.63
C VAL A 60 -4.57 -0.73 2.49
N ILE A 61 -5.24 -0.22 3.54
CA ILE A 61 -5.65 1.18 3.64
C ILE A 61 -4.79 1.84 4.71
N ALA A 62 -4.14 2.94 4.37
CA ALA A 62 -3.23 3.67 5.25
C ALA A 62 -3.44 5.18 5.16
N GLY A 63 -2.68 5.92 5.96
CA GLY A 63 -2.65 7.38 5.90
C GLY A 63 -2.26 7.91 4.51
N PRO A 64 -2.66 9.15 4.16
CA PRO A 64 -2.50 9.67 2.81
C PRO A 64 -1.03 9.95 2.41
N ASP A 65 -0.13 10.09 3.38
CA ASP A 65 1.28 10.48 3.13
C ASP A 65 2.25 9.28 3.07
N ILE A 66 1.75 8.05 2.97
CA ILE A 66 2.64 6.90 2.82
C ILE A 66 3.34 6.94 1.47
N ASP A 67 4.65 6.69 1.47
CA ASP A 67 5.43 6.49 0.26
C ASP A 67 5.40 5.01 -0.12
N CYS A 68 4.44 4.63 -0.95
CA CYS A 68 4.25 3.26 -1.39
C CYS A 68 3.84 3.22 -2.86
N PRO A 69 4.73 3.56 -3.81
CA PRO A 69 4.44 3.42 -5.23
C PRO A 69 4.22 1.95 -5.63
N ALA A 70 3.56 1.70 -6.77
CA ALA A 70 3.43 0.35 -7.32
C ALA A 70 4.82 -0.32 -7.50
N GLY A 71 4.94 -1.58 -7.10
CA GLY A 71 6.20 -2.31 -6.99
C GLY A 71 6.86 -2.25 -5.61
N SER A 72 6.36 -1.43 -4.69
CA SER A 72 6.87 -1.39 -3.31
C SER A 72 6.68 -2.72 -2.62
N ARG A 73 7.60 -3.08 -1.73
CA ARG A 73 7.47 -4.28 -0.90
C ARG A 73 6.76 -3.93 0.39
N LEU A 74 5.83 -4.78 0.78
CA LEU A 74 5.12 -4.66 2.03
C LEU A 74 5.33 -5.92 2.85
N THR A 75 5.62 -5.75 4.13
CA THR A 75 5.49 -6.83 5.13
C THR A 75 4.18 -6.62 5.88
N LEU A 76 3.28 -7.59 5.75
CA LEU A 76 1.96 -7.61 6.36
C LEU A 76 2.04 -7.99 7.86
N PRO A 77 0.96 -7.80 8.64
CA PRO A 77 0.95 -8.06 10.08
C PRO A 77 1.18 -9.54 10.45
N ASP A 78 0.90 -10.45 9.52
CA ASP A 78 1.17 -11.88 9.63
C ASP A 78 2.63 -12.26 9.27
N GLY A 79 3.47 -11.27 8.96
CA GLY A 79 4.85 -11.44 8.55
C GLY A 79 5.04 -11.81 7.07
N ARG A 80 3.95 -12.02 6.30
CA ARG A 80 4.07 -12.29 4.87
C ARG A 80 4.58 -11.05 4.14
N ARG A 81 5.41 -11.30 3.13
CA ARG A 81 5.87 -10.26 2.20
C ARG A 81 5.05 -10.32 0.93
N THR A 82 4.62 -9.16 0.47
CA THR A 82 3.88 -8.97 -0.78
C THR A 82 4.40 -7.73 -1.52
N VAL A 83 3.92 -7.52 -2.73
CA VAL A 83 4.28 -6.40 -3.59
C VAL A 83 3.04 -5.59 -3.92
N ALA A 84 3.15 -4.26 -3.86
CA ALA A 84 2.12 -3.35 -4.31
C ALA A 84 1.89 -3.52 -5.83
N ILE A 85 0.68 -3.89 -6.22
CA ILE A 85 0.25 -3.99 -7.61
C ILE A 85 -0.22 -2.62 -8.11
N SER A 86 -1.12 -1.99 -7.34
CA SER A 86 -1.70 -0.68 -7.66
C SER A 86 -1.95 0.13 -6.40
N VAL A 87 -1.95 1.46 -6.58
CA VAL A 87 -2.04 2.44 -5.49
C VAL A 87 -3.07 3.48 -5.89
N ALA A 88 -4.04 3.72 -5.02
CA ALA A 88 -5.07 4.73 -5.21
C ALA A 88 -5.02 5.74 -4.07
N HIS A 89 -5.06 7.03 -4.41
CA HIS A 89 -5.14 8.11 -3.44
C HIS A 89 -6.57 8.59 -3.33
N HIS A 90 -7.18 8.43 -2.15
CA HIS A 90 -8.51 8.93 -1.85
C HIS A 90 -8.38 10.32 -1.23
N THR A 91 -8.35 11.33 -2.09
CA THR A 91 -8.31 12.75 -1.70
C THR A 91 -9.69 13.37 -1.74
N ALA A 92 -9.97 14.33 -0.85
CA ALA A 92 -11.24 15.06 -0.84
C ALA A 92 -11.06 16.56 -0.60
N PRO A 93 -10.55 17.31 -1.60
CA PRO A 93 -10.27 18.74 -1.45
C PRO A 93 -11.52 19.53 -1.05
N GLY A 94 -11.41 20.31 0.04
CA GLY A 94 -12.48 21.21 0.50
C GLY A 94 -13.61 20.52 1.29
N LEU A 95 -13.55 19.21 1.51
CA LEU A 95 -14.50 18.48 2.34
C LEU A 95 -13.85 18.07 3.69
N PRO A 96 -14.60 18.10 4.82
CA PRO A 96 -14.09 17.69 6.12
C PRO A 96 -14.16 16.16 6.28
N VAL A 97 -13.73 15.40 5.27
CA VAL A 97 -13.76 13.93 5.29
C VAL A 97 -12.34 13.35 5.33
N PRO A 98 -12.17 12.15 5.91
CA PRO A 98 -10.87 11.49 5.95
C PRO A 98 -10.30 11.18 4.57
N GLU A 99 -9.02 11.48 4.39
CA GLU A 99 -8.22 11.09 3.23
C GLU A 99 -7.35 9.87 3.56
N SER A 100 -7.10 9.03 2.55
CA SER A 100 -6.34 7.79 2.69
C SER A 100 -5.64 7.37 1.41
N THR A 101 -4.69 6.44 1.55
CA THR A 101 -4.08 5.72 0.43
C THR A 101 -4.48 4.25 0.52
N GLU A 102 -4.90 3.70 -0.61
CA GLU A 102 -5.24 2.29 -0.78
C GLU A 102 -4.18 1.61 -1.65
N VAL A 103 -3.73 0.42 -1.21
CA VAL A 103 -2.73 -0.39 -1.91
C VAL A 103 -3.28 -1.79 -2.12
N MET A 104 -3.38 -2.22 -3.37
CA MET A 104 -3.68 -3.60 -3.75
C MET A 104 -2.38 -4.37 -3.83
N CYS A 105 -2.30 -5.52 -3.18
CA CYS A 105 -1.08 -6.32 -3.04
C CYS A 105 -1.26 -7.71 -3.65
N GLU A 106 -0.19 -8.30 -4.20
CA GLU A 106 -0.19 -9.67 -4.73
C GLU A 106 -0.54 -10.71 -3.66
#